data_AF-L0TQL9-F1
#
_entry.id   AF-L0TQL9-F1
#
_cell.length_a   1.000
_cell.length_b   1.000
_cell.length_c   1.000
_cell.angle_alpha   90.00
_cell.angle_beta   90.00
_cell.angle_gamma   90.00
#
_symmetry.space_group_name_H-M   'P 1'
#
loop_
_entity.id
_entity.type
_entity.pdbx_description
1 polymer ?
#
loop_
_entity_poly.entity_id
_entity_poly.type
_entity_poly.pdbx_seq_one_letter_code
_entity_poly.pdbx_strand_id
1 'polypeptide(L)' 'MTIAERLEQKGRQEGRMEGALEKALAIACQLQKMGMTPEQIKQATGLSDDELNKITH' A
#
# COMPACT_ATOMS: atom_id res chain seq x y z
N MET A 1 -31.55 0.54 -2.51
CA MET A 1 -30.16 0.52 -3.00
C MET A 1 -30.17 0.28 -4.49
N THR A 2 -29.91 1.33 -5.24
CA THR A 2 -29.86 1.40 -6.70
C THR A 2 -28.50 0.90 -7.18
N ILE A 3 -28.40 0.43 -8.44
CA ILE A 3 -27.14 -0.06 -9.04
C ILE A 3 -26.01 1.00 -8.92
N ALA A 4 -26.37 2.29 -9.03
CA ALA A 4 -25.45 3.40 -8.84
C ALA A 4 -24.78 3.42 -7.44
N GLU A 5 -25.55 3.22 -6.36
CA GLU A 5 -25.02 3.23 -4.99
C GLU A 5 -24.03 2.08 -4.73
N ARG A 6 -24.19 0.93 -5.41
CA ARG A 6 -23.24 -0.18 -5.32
C ARG A 6 -21.92 0.14 -6.03
N LEU A 7 -22.00 0.77 -7.19
CA LEU A 7 -20.82 1.17 -7.96
C LEU A 7 -20.01 2.22 -7.20
N GLU A 8 -20.67 3.23 -6.61
CA GLU A 8 -20.01 4.25 -5.80
C GLU A 8 -19.39 3.69 -4.52
N GLN A 9 -20.04 2.74 -3.84
CA GLN A 9 -19.46 2.07 -2.68
C GLN A 9 -18.21 1.27 -3.04
N LYS A 10 -18.26 0.54 -4.16
CA LYS A 10 -17.13 -0.27 -4.62
C LYS A 10 -15.94 0.62 -5.00
N GLY A 11 -16.18 1.67 -5.78
CA GLY A 11 -15.14 2.64 -6.14
C GLY A 11 -14.53 3.37 -4.94
N ARG A 12 -15.32 3.72 -3.93
CA ARG A 12 -14.79 4.29 -2.67
C ARG A 12 -14.02 3.28 -1.82
N GLN A 13 -14.35 1.99 -1.90
CA GLN A 13 -13.60 0.96 -1.19
C GLN A 13 -12.27 0.67 -1.89
N GLU A 14 -12.29 0.56 -3.22
CA GLU A 14 -11.09 0.37 -4.06
C GLU A 14 -10.13 1.55 -3.90
N GLY A 15 -10.60 2.79 -4.08
CA GLY A 15 -9.74 3.98 -3.95
C GLY A 15 -9.16 4.19 -2.55
N ARG A 16 -9.86 3.76 -1.48
CA ARG A 16 -9.27 3.77 -0.13
C ARG A 16 -8.19 2.71 0.05
N MET A 17 -8.36 1.55 -0.56
CA MET A 17 -7.38 0.47 -0.50
C MET A 17 -6.13 0.83 -1.31
N GLU A 18 -6.30 1.36 -2.52
CA GLU A 18 -5.20 1.86 -3.36
C GLU A 18 -4.43 2.99 -2.66
N GLY A 19 -5.13 3.98 -2.10
CA GLY A 19 -4.47 5.09 -1.40
C GLY A 19 -3.74 4.67 -0.12
N ALA A 20 -4.20 3.63 0.57
CA ALA A 20 -3.50 3.07 1.72
C ALA A 20 -2.22 2.32 1.29
N LEU A 21 -2.31 1.55 0.22
CA LEU A 21 -1.17 0.82 -0.34
C LEU A 21 -0.11 1.77 -0.88
N GLU A 22 -0.50 2.78 -1.65
CA GLU A 22 0.42 3.78 -2.21
C GLU A 22 1.20 4.51 -1.11
N LYS A 23 0.53 4.89 -0.01
CA LYS A 23 1.20 5.50 1.15
C LYS A 23 2.18 4.55 1.81
N ALA A 24 1.82 3.29 2.00
CA ALA A 24 2.71 2.29 2.60
C ALA A 24 3.95 2.04 1.72
N LEU A 25 3.77 1.95 0.40
CA LEU A 25 4.86 1.82 -0.57
C LEU A 25 5.78 3.05 -0.59
N ALA A 26 5.22 4.27 -0.52
CA ALA A 26 6.00 5.49 -0.45
C ALA A 26 6.88 5.56 0.81
N ILE A 27 6.32 5.19 1.96
CA ILE A 27 7.08 5.08 3.22
C ILE A 27 8.16 4.01 3.09
N ALA A 28 7.83 2.84 2.55
CA ALA A 28 8.77 1.74 2.38
C ALA A 28 9.95 2.11 1.46
N CYS A 29 9.69 2.81 0.35
CA CYS A 29 10.71 3.35 -0.54
C CYS A 29 11.63 4.34 0.20
N GLN A 30 11.06 5.22 1.02
CA GLN A 30 11.84 6.19 1.79
C GLN A 30 12.72 5.51 2.85
N LEU A 31 12.19 4.52 3.56
CA LEU A 31 12.95 3.73 4.54
C LEU A 31 14.07 2.92 3.87
N GLN A 32 13.83 2.36 2.69
CA GLN A 32 14.84 1.68 1.90
C GLN A 32 15.99 2.63 1.50
N LYS A 33 15.66 3.85 1.05
CA LYS A 33 16.66 4.90 0.75
C LYS A 33 17.47 5.33 1.97
N MET A 34 16.90 5.19 3.17
CA MET A 34 17.62 5.42 4.43
C MET A 34 18.51 4.23 4.85
N GLY A 35 18.55 3.16 4.07
CA GLY A 35 19.35 1.96 4.35
C GLY A 35 18.72 0.99 5.34
N MET A 36 17.41 1.09 5.59
CA MET A 36 16.72 0.10 6.43
C MET A 36 16.64 -1.26 5.75
N THR A 37 16.68 -2.32 6.54
CA THR A 37 16.51 -3.68 6.01
C THR A 37 15.05 -3.93 5.64
N PRO A 38 14.76 -4.80 4.65
CA PRO A 38 13.39 -5.13 4.26
C PRO A 38 12.52 -5.61 5.43
N GLU A 39 13.08 -6.34 6.39
CA GLU A 39 12.37 -6.76 7.61
C GLU A 39 11.91 -5.60 8.50
N GLN A 40 12.75 -4.56 8.65
CA GLN A 40 12.38 -3.35 9.40
C GLN A 40 11.31 -2.56 8.66
N ILE A 41 11.41 -2.51 7.33
CA ILE A 41 10.42 -1.85 6.48
C ILE A 41 9.06 -2.56 6.60
N LYS A 42 9.03 -3.91 6.61
CA LYS A 42 7.80 -4.69 6.87
C LYS A 42 7.17 -4.31 8.21
N GLN A 43 7.96 -4.26 9.28
CA GLN A 43 7.45 -3.88 10.60
C GLN A 43 6.89 -2.46 10.63
N ALA A 44 7.56 -1.51 9.96
CA ALA A 44 7.14 -0.11 9.97
C ALA A 44 5.91 0.17 9.09
N THR A 45 5.76 -0.55 7.98
CA THR A 45 4.73 -0.27 6.96
C THR A 45 3.59 -1.30 6.94
N GLY A 46 3.77 -2.47 7.57
CA GLY A 46 2.83 -3.58 7.52
C GLY A 46 2.77 -4.28 6.16
N LEU A 47 3.71 -3.98 5.25
CA LEU A 47 3.76 -4.59 3.93
C LEU A 47 4.16 -6.07 4.00
N SER A 48 3.64 -6.85 3.07
CA SER A 48 4.06 -8.24 2.84
C SER A 48 5.32 -8.27 1.96
N ASP A 49 6.02 -9.42 1.92
CA ASP A 49 7.22 -9.58 1.10
C ASP A 49 6.95 -9.29 -0.38
N ASP A 50 5.78 -9.69 -0.89
CA ASP A 50 5.35 -9.46 -2.26
C ASP A 50 5.25 -7.96 -2.60
N GLU A 51 4.68 -7.18 -1.69
CA GLU A 51 4.55 -5.72 -1.85
C GLU A 51 5.91 -5.01 -1.75
N LEU A 52 6.82 -5.51 -0.92
CA LEU A 52 8.20 -5.03 -0.85
C LEU A 52 9.01 -5.39 -2.08
N ASN A 53 8.74 -6.53 -2.70
CA ASN A 53 9.42 -6.93 -3.92
C ASN A 53 9.08 -6.00 -5.10
N LYS A 54 7.89 -5.36 -5.09
CA LYS A 54 7.50 -4.36 -6.09
C LYS A 54 8.31 -3.06 -6.04
N ILE A 55 8.89 -2.73 -4.88
CA ILE A 55 9.71 -1.51 -4.68
C ILE A 55 11.21 -1.80 -4.62
N THR A 56 11.60 -3.07 -4.54
CA THR A 56 13.00 -3.52 -4.51
C THR A 56 13.34 -4.10 -5.89
N HIS A 57 13.68 -3.23 -6.85
CA HIS A 57 14.13 -3.65 -8.18
C HIS A 57 15.61 -3.33 -8.38
#